data_AF-A0A0D7E071-F1
#
_entry.id   AF-A0A0D7E071-F1
#
_cell.length_a   1.000
_cell.length_b   1.000
_cell.length_c   1.000
_cell.angle_alpha   90.00
_cell.angle_beta   90.00
_cell.angle_gamma   90.00
#
_symmetry.space_group_name_H-M   'P 1'
#
loop_
_entity.id
_entity.type
_entity.pdbx_description
1 polymer ?
#
loop_
_entity_poly.entity_id
_entity_poly.type
_entity_poly.pdbx_seq_one_letter_code
_entity_poly.pdbx_strand_id
1 'polypeptide(L)'
;MSQADLTDQSPAFQLKGSMLAITVLELASNDIERLDEQLAAKVEQAPDFFNNTPLVLALDKLPEAAREIDIAALVSLCRKHRLRTLALRASEPSHLEAAAVLDLPVLPPSGARERQV
;
A
#
# COMPACT_ATOMS: atom_id res chain seq x y z
N MET A 1 36.30 -11.55 43.96
CA MET A 1 36.10 -12.19 42.65
C MET A 1 34.62 -12.07 42.34
N SER A 2 34.23 -10.98 41.70
CA SER A 2 32.83 -10.59 41.52
C SER A 2 32.29 -11.25 40.26
N GLN A 3 31.30 -12.12 40.48
CA GLN A 3 30.14 -12.42 39.64
C GLN A 3 30.29 -12.06 38.16
N ALA A 4 30.61 -13.09 37.36
CA ALA A 4 30.56 -13.01 35.90
C ALA A 4 29.16 -12.58 35.44
N ASP A 5 29.15 -11.64 34.49
CA ASP A 5 28.01 -11.16 33.74
C ASP A 5 26.96 -12.23 33.48
N LEU A 6 25.76 -12.04 34.05
CA LEU A 6 24.56 -12.69 33.55
C LEU A 6 24.34 -12.17 32.13
N THR A 7 24.63 -13.01 31.14
CA THR A 7 24.33 -12.73 29.74
C THR A 7 22.85 -12.34 29.61
N ASP A 8 22.58 -11.16 29.05
CA ASP A 8 21.23 -10.74 28.70
C ASP A 8 20.72 -11.64 27.57
N GLN A 9 20.04 -12.73 27.95
CA GLN A 9 19.44 -13.74 27.07
C GLN A 9 18.06 -13.30 26.55
N SER A 10 17.72 -12.02 26.68
CA SER A 10 16.42 -11.49 26.25
C SER A 10 16.33 -11.49 24.71
N PRO A 11 15.29 -12.07 24.10
CA PRO A 11 15.19 -12.14 22.64
C PRO A 11 15.03 -10.74 22.05
N ALA A 12 15.88 -10.38 21.06
CA ALA A 12 15.88 -9.06 20.42
C ALA A 12 14.69 -8.81 19.46
N PHE A 13 13.97 -9.86 19.05
CA PHE A 13 12.82 -9.73 18.14
C PHE A 13 11.80 -10.85 18.36
N GLN A 14 10.56 -10.61 17.91
CA GLN A 14 9.51 -11.62 17.74
C GLN A 14 8.78 -11.33 16.42
N LEU A 15 8.55 -12.36 15.62
CA LEU A 15 7.70 -12.27 14.43
C LEU A 15 6.30 -12.79 14.80
N LYS A 16 5.28 -11.96 14.62
CA LYS A 16 3.88 -12.31 14.85
C LYS A 16 3.05 -11.85 13.67
N GLY A 17 2.17 -12.72 13.18
CA GLY A 17 1.09 -12.30 12.29
C GLY A 17 0.03 -11.55 13.09
N SER A 18 -0.53 -10.48 12.53
CA SER A 18 -1.65 -9.75 13.10
C SER A 18 -2.51 -9.16 11.98
N MET A 19 -3.82 -9.11 12.21
CA MET A 19 -4.73 -8.42 11.29
C MET A 19 -4.72 -6.93 11.60
N LEU A 20 -4.43 -6.12 10.59
CA LEU A 20 -4.47 -4.65 10.67
C LEU A 20 -5.57 -4.13 9.74
N ALA A 21 -6.39 -3.22 10.26
CA ALA A 21 -7.31 -2.46 9.43
C ALA A 21 -6.52 -1.37 8.69
N ILE A 22 -6.44 -1.47 7.36
CA ILE A 22 -5.73 -0.52 6.50
C ILE A 22 -6.70 0.02 5.45
N THR A 23 -6.59 1.30 5.14
CA THR A 23 -7.37 1.93 4.06
C THR A 23 -6.97 1.35 2.71
N VAL A 24 -7.96 1.07 1.86
CA VAL A 24 -7.72 0.60 0.49
C VAL A 24 -8.26 1.64 -0.48
N LEU A 25 -7.42 2.11 -1.39
CA LEU A 25 -7.84 2.93 -2.53
C LEU A 25 -8.02 2.00 -3.73
N GLU A 26 -9.26 1.64 -4.03
CA GLU A 26 -9.60 0.86 -5.22
C GLU A 26 -9.73 1.80 -6.42
N LEU A 27 -8.84 1.63 -7.40
CA LEU A 27 -8.82 2.47 -8.59
C LEU A 27 -9.91 2.01 -9.57
N ALA A 28 -10.85 2.90 -9.89
CA ALA A 28 -11.97 2.60 -10.77
C ALA A 28 -11.65 2.85 -12.26
N SER A 29 -10.71 3.75 -12.56
CA SER A 29 -10.32 4.12 -13.92
C SER A 29 -8.88 4.66 -13.96
N ASN A 30 -8.24 4.58 -15.11
CA ASN A 30 -6.93 5.19 -15.35
C ASN A 30 -7.08 6.64 -15.84
N ASP A 31 -7.66 7.48 -14.98
CA ASP A 31 -7.82 8.92 -15.24
C ASP A 31 -7.18 9.67 -14.06
N ILE A 32 -5.91 10.01 -14.23
CA ILE A 32 -5.07 10.61 -13.18
C ILE A 32 -5.56 12.01 -12.81
N GLU A 33 -5.98 12.80 -13.81
CA GLU A 33 -6.48 14.16 -13.59
C GLU A 33 -7.77 14.12 -12.76
N ARG A 34 -8.70 13.25 -13.14
CA ARG A 34 -9.94 13.07 -12.38
C ARG A 34 -9.69 12.52 -10.97
N LEU A 35 -8.73 11.62 -10.81
CA LEU A 35 -8.34 11.12 -9.49
C LEU A 35 -7.78 12.24 -8.61
N ASP A 36 -6.97 13.13 -9.17
CA ASP A 36 -6.39 14.28 -8.47
C ASP A 36 -7.49 15.22 -7.94
N GLU A 37 -8.43 15.60 -8.80
CA GLU A 37 -9.57 16.45 -8.44
C GLU A 37 -10.43 15.82 -7.34
N GLN A 38 -10.73 14.52 -7.45
CA GLN A 38 -11.57 13.82 -6.46
C GLN A 38 -10.85 13.65 -5.12
N LEU A 39 -9.56 13.36 -5.13
CA LEU A 39 -8.76 13.31 -3.90
C LEU A 39 -8.69 14.69 -3.24
N ALA A 40 -8.48 15.76 -3.99
CA ALA A 40 -8.48 17.12 -3.45
C ALA A 40 -9.79 17.44 -2.72
N ALA A 41 -10.94 17.16 -3.35
CA ALA A 41 -12.25 17.38 -2.75
C ALA A 41 -12.47 16.53 -1.48
N LYS A 42 -11.94 15.31 -1.42
CA LYS A 42 -12.02 14.45 -0.23
C LYS A 42 -11.10 14.92 0.90
N VAL A 43 -9.92 15.42 0.57
CA VAL A 43 -9.00 16.03 1.55
C VAL A 43 -9.64 17.24 2.20
N GLU A 44 -10.31 18.11 1.42
CA GLU A 44 -11.02 19.27 1.96
C GLU A 44 -12.17 18.87 2.91
N GLN A 45 -12.88 17.78 2.59
CA GLN A 45 -13.97 17.27 3.43
C GLN A 45 -13.48 16.62 4.73
N ALA A 46 -12.30 15.99 4.72
CA ALA A 46 -11.82 15.17 5.83
C ALA A 46 -10.29 15.28 6.02
N PRO A 47 -9.74 16.47 6.33
CA PRO A 47 -8.30 16.70 6.35
C PRO A 47 -7.55 15.77 7.32
N ASP A 48 -8.13 15.49 8.49
CA ASP A 48 -7.54 14.59 9.48
C ASP A 48 -7.45 13.15 8.98
N PHE A 49 -8.44 12.69 8.19
CA PHE A 49 -8.43 11.35 7.62
C PHE A 49 -7.32 11.18 6.59
N PHE A 50 -6.88 12.24 5.90
CA PHE A 50 -5.81 12.17 4.89
C PHE A 50 -4.42 12.47 5.46
N ASN A 51 -4.32 12.84 6.74
CA ASN A 51 -3.05 13.21 7.33
C ASN A 51 -2.11 12.00 7.53
N ASN A 52 -1.20 11.81 6.56
CA ASN A 52 -0.19 10.74 6.57
C ASN A 52 -0.80 9.33 6.58
N THR A 53 -1.91 9.17 5.87
CA THR A 53 -2.76 7.98 5.99
C THR A 53 -2.17 6.80 5.22
N PRO A 54 -1.88 5.67 5.89
CA PRO A 54 -1.41 4.48 5.21
C PRO A 54 -2.52 3.87 4.35
N LEU A 55 -2.19 3.51 3.10
CA LEU A 55 -3.12 2.82 2.22
C LEU A 55 -2.48 1.70 1.40
N VAL A 56 -3.32 0.78 0.95
CA VAL A 56 -3.05 -0.14 -0.16
C VAL A 56 -3.68 0.43 -1.43
N LEU A 57 -2.88 0.60 -2.49
CA LEU A 57 -3.37 1.03 -3.80
C LEU A 57 -3.76 -0.21 -4.60
N ALA A 58 -5.04 -0.35 -4.89
CA ALA A 58 -5.60 -1.55 -5.48
C ALA A 58 -5.97 -1.36 -6.95
N LEU A 59 -5.36 -2.19 -7.79
CA LEU A 59 -5.46 -2.20 -9.25
C LEU A 59 -6.12 -3.49 -9.76
N ASP A 60 -6.36 -4.46 -8.89
CA ASP A 60 -6.87 -5.80 -9.20
C ASP A 60 -8.26 -5.82 -9.86
N LYS A 61 -9.03 -4.74 -9.73
CA LYS A 61 -10.37 -4.60 -10.31
C LYS A 61 -10.44 -3.70 -11.54
N LEU A 62 -9.29 -3.21 -12.04
CA LEU A 62 -9.28 -2.37 -13.21
C LEU A 62 -9.65 -3.15 -14.48
N PRO A 63 -10.49 -2.58 -15.35
CA PRO A 63 -10.80 -3.18 -16.64
C PRO A 63 -9.53 -3.22 -17.51
N GLU A 64 -9.46 -4.19 -18.40
CA GLU A 64 -8.27 -4.45 -19.21
C GLU A 64 -7.80 -3.23 -20.02
N ALA A 65 -8.76 -2.50 -20.59
CA ALA A 65 -8.51 -1.26 -21.34
C ALA A 65 -7.88 -0.13 -20.50
N ALA A 66 -7.91 -0.24 -19.17
CA ALA A 66 -7.35 0.74 -18.24
C ALA A 66 -6.10 0.23 -17.52
N ARG A 67 -5.48 -0.87 -17.96
CA ARG A 67 -4.31 -1.47 -17.27
C ARG A 67 -2.98 -0.83 -17.65
N GLU A 68 -2.90 -0.04 -18.70
CA GLU A 68 -1.70 0.72 -19.04
C GLU A 68 -1.62 1.98 -18.16
N ILE A 69 -1.02 1.83 -16.98
CA ILE A 69 -1.02 2.84 -15.93
C ILE A 69 0.42 3.17 -15.51
N ASP A 70 0.70 4.45 -15.36
CA ASP A 70 1.92 4.91 -14.69
C ASP A 70 1.76 4.81 -13.16
N ILE A 71 2.29 3.72 -12.60
CA ILE A 71 2.26 3.44 -11.15
C ILE A 71 3.05 4.49 -10.36
N ALA A 72 4.17 5.00 -10.91
CA ALA A 72 4.98 6.00 -10.22
C ALA A 72 4.25 7.34 -10.12
N ALA A 73 3.51 7.71 -11.16
CA ALA A 73 2.62 8.87 -11.15
C ALA A 73 1.50 8.72 -10.10
N LEU A 74 0.86 7.55 -10.02
CA LEU A 74 -0.19 7.28 -9.02
C LEU A 74 0.33 7.37 -7.59
N VAL A 75 1.49 6.77 -7.30
CA VAL A 75 2.11 6.84 -5.97
C VAL A 75 2.47 8.28 -5.62
N SER A 76 2.98 9.05 -6.58
CA SER A 76 3.28 10.47 -6.40
C SER A 76 2.03 11.30 -6.14
N LEU A 77 0.93 11.00 -6.84
CA LEU A 77 -0.36 11.64 -6.64
C LEU A 77 -0.95 11.33 -5.26
N CYS A 78 -0.90 10.08 -4.82
CA CYS A 78 -1.31 9.70 -3.46
C CYS A 78 -0.53 10.52 -2.42
N ARG A 79 0.80 10.62 -2.59
CA ARG A 79 1.68 11.40 -1.72
C ARG A 79 1.35 12.90 -1.71
N LYS A 80 1.00 13.49 -2.86
CA LYS A 80 0.55 14.89 -2.97
C LYS A 80 -0.64 15.15 -2.03
N HIS A 81 -1.56 14.19 -1.96
CA HIS A 81 -2.76 14.22 -1.09
C HIS A 81 -2.54 13.64 0.30
N ARG A 82 -1.29 13.62 0.78
CA ARG A 82 -0.89 13.16 2.13
C ARG A 82 -1.16 11.68 2.42
N LEU A 83 -1.54 10.89 1.41
CA LEU A 83 -1.66 9.44 1.51
C LEU A 83 -0.28 8.77 1.38
N ARG A 84 -0.10 7.64 2.07
CA ARG A 84 1.12 6.84 2.09
C ARG A 84 0.83 5.45 1.54
N THR A 85 1.19 5.24 0.29
CA THR A 85 1.08 3.92 -0.35
C THR A 85 2.06 2.95 0.32
N LEU A 86 1.52 1.96 1.04
CA LEU A 86 2.29 0.92 1.70
C LEU A 86 2.55 -0.28 0.80
N ALA A 87 1.60 -0.58 -0.09
CA ALA A 87 1.64 -1.73 -0.97
C ALA A 87 0.75 -1.50 -2.20
N LEU A 88 1.03 -2.25 -3.26
CA LEU A 88 0.12 -2.41 -4.39
C LEU A 88 -0.66 -3.70 -4.26
N ARG A 89 -1.90 -3.72 -4.73
CA ARG A 89 -2.65 -4.96 -4.95
C ARG A 89 -2.92 -5.08 -6.45
N ALA A 90 -2.18 -5.98 -7.10
CA ALA A 90 -2.17 -6.11 -8.56
C ALA A 90 -1.80 -7.54 -8.97
N SER A 91 -2.17 -7.92 -10.20
CA SER A 91 -1.83 -9.20 -10.83
C SER A 91 -1.14 -9.05 -12.18
N GLU A 92 -1.14 -7.85 -12.76
CA GLU A 92 -0.59 -7.60 -14.10
C GLU A 92 0.94 -7.52 -14.06
N PRO A 93 1.67 -8.26 -14.92
CA PRO A 93 3.14 -8.29 -14.89
C PRO A 93 3.79 -6.91 -14.93
N SER A 94 3.27 -5.98 -15.74
CA SER A 94 3.78 -4.61 -15.83
C SER A 94 3.63 -3.83 -14.53
N HIS A 95 2.55 -4.05 -13.77
CA HIS A 95 2.35 -3.43 -12.46
C HIS A 95 3.30 -4.02 -11.42
N LEU A 96 3.57 -5.34 -11.48
CA LEU A 96 4.49 -6.02 -10.59
C LEU A 96 5.94 -5.54 -10.80
N GLU A 97 6.35 -5.37 -12.05
CA GLU A 97 7.65 -4.81 -12.41
C GLU A 97 7.80 -3.37 -11.90
N ALA A 98 6.78 -2.53 -12.13
CA ALA A 98 6.77 -1.16 -11.63
C ALA A 98 6.81 -1.10 -10.08
N ALA A 99 6.11 -2.01 -9.40
CA ALA A 99 6.15 -2.12 -7.94
C ALA A 99 7.57 -2.41 -7.44
N ALA A 100 8.27 -3.34 -8.09
CA ALA A 100 9.64 -3.72 -7.73
C ALA A 100 10.62 -2.54 -7.90
N VAL A 101 10.50 -1.76 -8.99
CA VAL A 101 11.31 -0.56 -9.21
C VAL A 101 11.06 0.52 -8.15
N LEU A 102 9.85 0.58 -7.60
CA LEU A 102 9.44 1.55 -6.58
C LEU A 102 9.64 1.03 -5.14
N ASP A 103 10.24 -0.15 -4.95
CA ASP A 103 10.36 -0.83 -3.66
C ASP A 103 9.01 -1.01 -2.92
N LEU A 104 7.93 -1.22 -3.67
CA LEU A 104 6.59 -1.45 -3.13
C LEU A 104 6.27 -2.96 -3.10
N PRO A 105 5.86 -3.51 -1.95
CA PRO A 105 5.37 -4.88 -1.88
C PRO A 105 4.05 -5.02 -2.64
N VAL A 106 3.83 -6.21 -3.21
CA VAL A 106 2.59 -6.56 -3.92
C VAL A 106 1.79 -7.56 -3.09
N LEU A 107 0.54 -7.21 -2.80
CA LEU A 107 -0.44 -8.04 -2.12
C LEU A 107 -1.26 -8.85 -3.13
N PRO A 108 -1.73 -10.05 -2.75
CA PRO A 108 -2.61 -10.85 -3.60
C PRO A 108 -3.94 -10.12 -3.88
N PRO A 109 -4.59 -10.39 -5.02
CA PRO A 109 -5.85 -9.75 -5.39
C PRO A 109 -6.96 -10.05 -4.37
N SER A 110 -7.96 -9.17 -4.33
CA SER A 110 -9.07 -9.29 -3.37
C SER A 110 -9.78 -10.64 -3.50
N GLY A 111 -10.01 -11.32 -2.38
CA GLY A 111 -10.71 -12.61 -2.39
C GLY A 111 -9.86 -13.81 -2.82
N ALA A 112 -8.57 -13.62 -3.13
CA ALA A 112 -7.62 -14.72 -3.10
C ALA A 112 -7.58 -15.25 -1.67
N ARG A 113 -8.23 -16.40 -1.43
CA ARG A 113 -8.23 -17.07 -0.12
C ARG A 113 -6.82 -17.05 0.45
N GLU A 114 -6.70 -16.73 1.73
CA GLU A 114 -5.49 -17.02 2.50
C GLU A 114 -5.12 -18.47 2.19
N ARG A 115 -4.00 -18.67 1.47
CA ARG A 115 -3.47 -20.00 1.25
C ARG A 115 -3.13 -20.49 2.66
N GLN A 116 -3.98 -21.37 3.21
CA GLN A 116 -3.61 -22.14 4.39
C GLN A 116 -2.31 -22.84 4.04
N VAL A 117 -1.24 -22.37 4.67
CA VAL A 117 0.04 -23.08 4.78
C VAL A 117 -0.12 -24.26 5.71
#